data_AF-A0A1W9NW97-F1
#
_entry.id   AF-A0A1W9NW97-F1
#
_cell.length_a   1.000
_cell.length_b   1.000
_cell.length_c   1.000
_cell.angle_alpha   90.00
_cell.angle_beta   90.00
_cell.angle_gamma   90.00
#
_symmetry.space_group_name_H-M   'P 1'
#
loop_
_entity.id
_entity.type
_entity.pdbx_description
1 polymer ?
#
loop_
_entity_poly.entity_id
_entity_poly.type
_entity_poly.pdbx_seq_one_letter_code
_entity_poly.pdbx_strand_id
1 'polypeptide(L)'
;MKKTEEKLTEFGESIIKQLEKGRDPYIKITQRSLGNVKYDDVKGFLVMGNKYSKRYYFNIAHTRKFMQTLLIASYCRQLISENKHAGIRELYYALKHTLEGTKKENTFEDQDESNPIIEDLELSLN
;
A
#
# COMPACT_ATOMS: atom_id res chain seq x y z
N MET A 1 -0.34 13.29 13.45
CA MET A 1 0.67 12.25 13.10
C MET A 1 0.44 10.94 13.84
N LYS A 2 0.21 10.93 15.17
CA LYS A 2 -0.12 9.70 15.93
C LYS A 2 -1.20 8.82 15.29
N LYS A 3 -2.32 9.42 14.85
CA LYS A 3 -3.42 8.71 14.17
C LYS A 3 -3.00 7.98 12.88
N THR A 4 -2.05 8.53 12.12
CA THR A 4 -1.58 7.92 10.87
C THR A 4 -0.63 6.76 11.15
N GLU A 5 0.22 6.91 12.17
CA GLU A 5 1.10 5.85 12.64
C GLU A 5 0.32 4.65 13.20
N GLU A 6 -0.74 4.93 13.96
CA GLU A 6 -1.69 3.91 14.45
C GLU A 6 -2.32 3.15 13.28
N LYS A 7 -2.85 3.84 12.27
CA LYS A 7 -3.41 3.21 11.06
C LYS A 7 -2.41 2.31 10.33
N LEU A 8 -1.16 2.75 10.18
CA LEU A 8 -0.10 1.94 9.56
C LEU A 8 0.25 0.71 10.40
N THR A 9 0.22 0.85 11.73
CA THR A 9 0.46 -0.26 12.65
C THR A 9 -0.68 -1.28 12.60
N GLU A 10 -1.93 -0.82 12.65
CA GLU A 10 -3.13 -1.65 12.48
C GLU A 10 -3.15 -2.38 11.14
N PHE A 11 -2.71 -1.72 10.06
CA PHE A 11 -2.54 -2.33 8.75
C PHE A 11 -1.57 -3.52 8.81
N GLY A 12 -0.38 -3.34 9.38
CA GLY A 12 0.60 -4.42 9.56
C GLY A 12 0.08 -5.55 10.45
N GLU A 13 -0.54 -5.22 11.59
CA GLU A 13 -1.17 -6.20 12.48
C GLU A 13 -2.27 -7.00 11.79
N SER A 14 -3.04 -6.38 10.89
CA SER A 14 -4.09 -7.08 10.15
C SER A 14 -3.54 -8.19 9.26
N ILE A 15 -2.31 -8.03 8.77
CA ILE A 15 -1.60 -9.02 7.95
C ILE A 15 -1.02 -10.12 8.85
N ILE A 16 -0.40 -9.75 9.98
CA ILE A 16 0.10 -10.70 10.98
C ILE A 16 -1.03 -11.60 11.49
N LYS A 17 -2.18 -11.03 11.85
CA LYS A 17 -3.39 -11.77 12.29
C LYS A 17 -3.90 -12.75 11.24
N GLN A 18 -3.67 -12.51 9.95
CA GLN A 18 -4.02 -13.45 8.88
C GLN A 18 -3.03 -14.62 8.82
N LEU A 19 -1.74 -14.31 8.93
CA LEU A 19 -0.66 -15.30 8.96
C LEU A 19 -0.76 -16.23 10.17
N GLU A 20 -1.01 -15.70 11.37
CA GLU A 20 -1.19 -16.48 12.60
C GLU A 20 -2.38 -17.45 12.51
N LYS A 21 -3.38 -17.14 11.67
CA LYS A 21 -4.53 -17.99 11.39
C LYS A 21 -4.26 -19.02 10.29
N GLY A 22 -3.02 -19.10 9.78
CA GLY A 22 -2.63 -20.00 8.68
C GLY A 22 -3.33 -19.69 7.36
N ARG A 23 -3.77 -18.44 7.15
CA ARG A 23 -4.46 -18.02 5.92
C ARG A 23 -3.47 -17.34 4.97
N ASP A 24 -3.72 -17.47 3.67
CA ASP A 24 -3.04 -16.65 2.66
C ASP A 24 -3.32 -15.17 2.96
N PRO A 25 -2.30 -14.39 3.34
CA PRO A 25 -2.50 -13.00 3.72
C PRO A 25 -2.88 -12.20 2.47
N TYR A 26 -3.85 -11.32 2.64
CA TYR A 26 -4.25 -10.39 1.60
C TYR A 26 -4.36 -8.96 2.13
N ILE A 27 -4.16 -8.03 1.21
CA ILE A 27 -4.45 -6.61 1.38
C ILE A 27 -5.76 -6.30 0.66
N LYS A 28 -6.68 -5.60 1.32
CA LYS A 28 -7.90 -5.06 0.68
C LYS A 28 -7.51 -3.82 -0.11
N ILE A 29 -7.83 -3.80 -1.39
CA ILE A 29 -7.55 -2.66 -2.28
C ILE A 29 -8.88 -2.11 -2.78
N THR A 30 -9.16 -0.83 -2.55
CA THR A 30 -10.39 -0.18 -3.03
C THR A 30 -10.43 -0.18 -4.56
N GLN A 31 -11.56 -0.61 -5.15
CA GLN A 31 -11.69 -0.66 -6.60
C GLN A 31 -11.88 0.75 -7.18
N ARG A 32 -10.95 1.19 -8.02
CA ARG A 32 -10.98 2.51 -8.68
C ARG A 32 -11.77 2.52 -10.01
N SER A 33 -12.87 1.77 -10.06
CA SER A 33 -13.76 1.71 -11.23
C SER A 33 -14.89 2.75 -11.12
N LEU A 34 -15.39 3.28 -12.25
CA LEU A 34 -16.54 4.21 -12.27
C LEU A 34 -17.75 3.66 -11.48
N GLY A 35 -18.01 2.35 -11.55
CA GLY A 35 -19.08 1.68 -10.79
C GLY A 35 -18.85 1.55 -9.28
N ASN A 36 -17.77 2.12 -8.75
CA ASN A 36 -17.45 2.21 -7.32
C ASN A 36 -17.16 3.67 -6.90
N VAL A 37 -17.60 4.65 -7.68
CA VAL A 37 -17.52 6.08 -7.32
C VAL A 37 -18.93 6.59 -7.09
N LYS A 38 -19.13 7.38 -6.03
CA LYS A 38 -20.41 8.03 -5.71
C LYS A 38 -20.19 9.51 -5.41
N TYR A 39 -21.14 10.35 -5.78
CA TYR A 39 -21.16 11.74 -5.34
C TYR A 39 -21.64 11.79 -3.89
N ASP A 40 -20.93 12.53 -3.05
CA ASP A 40 -21.32 12.80 -1.68
C ASP A 40 -21.86 14.23 -1.61
N ASP A 41 -23.19 14.38 -1.56
CA ASP A 41 -23.87 15.68 -1.57
C ASP A 41 -23.49 16.55 -0.37
N VAL A 42 -23.11 15.94 0.75
CA VAL A 42 -22.71 16.66 1.96
C VAL A 42 -21.30 17.22 1.82
N LYS A 43 -20.39 16.44 1.21
CA LYS A 43 -19.00 16.85 1.01
C LYS A 43 -18.78 17.67 -0.26
N GLY A 44 -19.69 17.58 -1.23
CA GLY A 44 -19.62 18.29 -2.51
C GLY A 44 -18.63 17.69 -3.51
N PHE A 45 -18.10 16.47 -3.28
CA PHE A 45 -17.14 15.81 -4.17
C PHE A 45 -17.36 14.29 -4.27
N LEU A 46 -16.70 13.69 -5.27
CA LEU A 46 -16.76 12.25 -5.52
C LEU A 46 -15.96 11.48 -4.46
N VAL A 47 -16.58 10.47 -3.87
CA VAL A 47 -15.95 9.56 -2.92
C VAL A 47 -15.97 8.13 -3.44
N MET A 48 -15.01 7.33 -2.99
CA MET A 48 -15.00 5.89 -3.26
C MET A 48 -16.15 5.19 -2.52
N GLY A 49 -16.72 4.18 -3.17
CA GLY A 49 -17.68 3.25 -2.60
C GLY A 49 -17.00 2.10 -1.84
N ASN A 50 -17.80 1.11 -1.46
CA ASN A 50 -17.37 0.03 -0.57
C ASN A 50 -16.82 -1.21 -1.30
N LYS A 51 -16.67 -1.17 -2.64
CA LYS A 51 -16.14 -2.32 -3.38
C LYS A 51 -14.62 -2.37 -3.29
N TYR A 52 -14.11 -3.55 -2.95
CA TYR A 52 -12.68 -3.81 -2.84
C TYR A 52 -12.32 -5.10 -3.57
N SER A 53 -11.09 -5.14 -4.07
CA SER A 53 -10.41 -6.36 -4.49
C SER A 53 -9.45 -6.83 -3.42
N LYS A 54 -8.94 -8.04 -3.57
CA LYS A 54 -7.95 -8.62 -2.65
C LYS A 54 -6.65 -8.86 -3.40
N ARG A 55 -5.56 -8.29 -2.90
CA ARG A 55 -4.20 -8.57 -3.32
C ARG A 55 -3.62 -9.63 -2.39
N TYR A 56 -3.56 -10.87 -2.86
CA TYR A 56 -3.05 -12.02 -2.10
C TYR A 56 -1.53 -12.15 -2.23
N TYR A 57 -0.86 -12.67 -1.20
CA TYR A 57 0.58 -12.93 -1.24
C TYR A 57 0.90 -14.15 -2.11
N PHE A 58 0.16 -15.27 -1.96
CA PHE A 58 0.40 -16.51 -2.72
C PHE A 58 -0.14 -16.50 -4.16
N ASN A 59 -0.37 -15.32 -4.74
CA ASN A 59 -0.74 -15.18 -6.14
C ASN A 59 0.42 -14.52 -6.89
N ILE A 60 1.00 -15.23 -7.87
CA ILE A 60 2.16 -14.79 -8.67
C ILE A 60 1.96 -13.39 -9.29
N ALA A 61 0.75 -13.07 -9.76
CA ALA A 61 0.45 -11.76 -10.34
C ALA A 61 0.38 -10.63 -9.30
N HIS A 62 0.28 -10.96 -8.02
CA HIS A 62 0.10 -10.04 -6.90
C HIS A 62 1.33 -9.94 -5.99
N THR A 63 2.14 -11.01 -5.87
CA THR A 63 3.21 -11.12 -4.86
C THR A 63 4.15 -9.92 -4.87
N ARG A 64 4.60 -9.47 -6.05
CA ARG A 64 5.46 -8.27 -6.19
C ARG A 64 4.78 -7.03 -5.62
N LYS A 65 3.54 -6.75 -6.04
CA LYS A 65 2.76 -5.59 -5.55
C LYS A 65 2.44 -5.68 -4.07
N PHE A 66 2.22 -6.88 -3.53
CA PHE A 66 1.98 -7.10 -2.12
C PHE A 66 3.21 -6.69 -1.30
N MET A 67 4.38 -7.21 -1.68
CA MET A 67 5.65 -6.87 -1.05
C MET A 67 5.96 -5.35 -1.15
N GLN A 68 5.77 -4.76 -2.33
CA GLN A 68 5.94 -3.31 -2.54
C GLN A 68 5.02 -2.46 -1.65
N THR A 69 3.77 -2.90 -1.43
CA THR A 69 2.84 -2.19 -0.53
C THR A 69 3.37 -2.20 0.91
N LEU A 70 3.92 -3.32 1.37
CA LEU A 70 4.52 -3.43 2.69
C LEU A 70 5.77 -2.55 2.82
N LEU A 71 6.64 -2.51 1.80
CA LEU A 71 7.82 -1.64 1.79
C LEU A 71 7.45 -0.17 1.92
N ILE A 72 6.47 0.28 1.11
CA ILE A 72 5.98 1.67 1.15
C ILE A 72 5.38 1.98 2.53
N ALA A 73 4.52 1.10 3.07
CA ALA A 73 3.91 1.29 4.39
C ALA A 73 4.97 1.39 5.51
N SER A 74 5.99 0.53 5.47
CA SER A 74 7.10 0.55 6.42
C SER A 74 7.89 1.86 6.34
N TYR A 75 8.21 2.32 5.12
CA TYR A 75 8.94 3.56 4.91
C TYR A 75 8.11 4.79 5.33
N CYS A 76 6.81 4.82 5.04
CA CYS A 76 5.91 5.87 5.54
C CYS A 76 5.89 5.91 7.08
N ARG A 77 5.88 4.75 7.75
CA ARG A 77 5.95 4.70 9.22
C ARG A 77 7.28 5.24 9.73
N GLN A 78 8.40 4.88 9.08
CA GLN A 78 9.72 5.40 9.43
C GLN A 78 9.76 6.93 9.31
N LEU A 79 9.29 7.49 8.19
CA LEU A 79 9.23 8.95 7.98
C LEU A 79 8.42 9.64 9.10
N ILE A 80 7.27 9.08 9.49
CA ILE A 80 6.47 9.63 10.59
C ILE A 80 7.24 9.58 11.91
N SER A 81 7.92 8.48 12.22
CA SER A 81 8.69 8.31 13.46
C SER A 81 9.89 9.27 13.55
N GLU A 82 10.49 9.61 12.40
CA GLU A 82 11.60 10.56 12.29
C GLU A 82 11.13 12.01 12.15
N ASN A 83 9.81 12.26 12.14
CA ASN A 83 9.20 13.56 11.88
C ASN A 83 9.68 14.19 10.55
N LYS A 84 9.78 13.36 9.51
CA LYS A 84 10.19 13.72 8.15
C LYS A 84 9.06 13.57 7.14
N HIS A 85 9.22 14.23 6.01
CA HIS A 85 8.37 14.09 4.83
C HIS A 85 9.24 13.78 3.62
N ALA A 86 8.68 13.07 2.65
CA ALA A 86 9.34 12.78 1.38
C ALA A 86 8.35 12.97 0.23
N GLY A 87 8.83 13.50 -0.89
CA GLY A 87 8.09 13.50 -2.15
C GLY A 87 8.01 12.09 -2.75
N ILE A 88 7.06 11.87 -3.66
CA ILE A 88 6.85 10.56 -4.31
C ILE A 88 8.10 10.04 -5.05
N ARG A 89 8.90 10.93 -5.63
CA ARG A 89 10.16 10.56 -6.29
C ARG A 89 11.24 10.16 -5.29
N GLU A 90 11.35 10.89 -4.18
CA GLU A 90 12.30 10.58 -3.13
C GLU A 90 11.98 9.21 -2.52
N LEU A 91 10.70 8.92 -2.30
CA LEU A 91 10.24 7.60 -1.86
C LEU A 91 10.59 6.51 -2.87
N TYR A 92 10.36 6.72 -4.16
CA TYR A 92 10.76 5.78 -5.21
C TYR A 92 12.27 5.50 -5.17
N TYR A 93 13.12 6.54 -5.14
CA TYR A 93 14.57 6.36 -5.10
C TYR A 93 15.04 5.72 -3.78
N ALA A 94 14.44 6.08 -2.66
CA ALA A 94 14.77 5.52 -1.35
C ALA A 94 14.40 4.05 -1.23
N LEU A 95 13.41 3.58 -2.00
CA LEU A 95 12.96 2.19 -1.97
C LEU A 95 13.51 1.35 -3.11
N LYS A 96 14.14 1.96 -4.13
CA LYS A 96 14.71 1.25 -5.28
C LYS A 96 15.99 0.53 -4.88
N HIS A 97 15.88 -0.77 -4.67
CA HIS A 97 16.98 -1.65 -4.29
C HIS A 97 16.92 -2.94 -5.08
N THR A 98 18.08 -3.52 -5.39
CA THR A 98 18.15 -4.86 -5.96
C THR A 98 17.84 -5.90 -4.90
N LEU A 99 16.92 -6.82 -5.19
CA LEU A 99 16.54 -7.90 -4.29
C LEU A 99 17.73 -8.85 -4.08
N GLU A 100 18.06 -9.11 -2.81
CA GLU A 100 19.13 -10.03 -2.44
C GLU A 100 18.91 -11.41 -3.06
N GLY A 101 19.99 -11.99 -3.61
CA GLY A 101 19.93 -13.29 -4.29
C GLY A 101 19.45 -13.22 -5.76
N THR A 102 19.00 -12.06 -6.24
CA THR A 102 18.72 -11.84 -7.67
C THR A 102 19.83 -11.01 -8.31
N LYS A 103 20.15 -11.27 -9.58
CA LYS A 103 21.20 -10.51 -10.29
C LYS A 103 20.68 -9.21 -10.92
N LYS A 104 19.36 -9.03 -11.07
CA LYS A 104 18.76 -7.96 -11.87
C LYS A 104 17.35 -7.51 -11.45
N GLU A 105 16.75 -8.07 -10.39
CA GLU A 105 15.38 -7.69 -10.02
C GLU A 105 15.41 -6.62 -8.94
N ASN A 106 14.79 -5.48 -9.20
CA ASN A 106 14.63 -4.44 -8.21
C ASN A 106 13.28 -4.56 -7.49
N THR A 107 13.21 -3.93 -6.32
CA THR A 107 11.96 -3.69 -5.59
C THR A 107 10.98 -2.85 -6.41
N PHE A 108 11.49 -1.87 -7.14
CA PHE A 108 10.77 -1.03 -8.10
C PHE A 108 11.64 -0.82 -9.33
N GLU A 109 11.09 -1.04 -10.52
CA GLU A 109 11.82 -0.77 -11.76
C GLU A 109 11.66 0.71 -12.16
N ASP A 110 10.44 1.22 -12.09
CA ASP A 110 10.07 2.57 -12.53
C ASP A 110 9.13 3.29 -11.56
N GLN A 111 9.09 4.62 -11.67
CA GLN A 111 8.22 5.45 -10.82
C GLN A 111 6.72 5.11 -11.04
N ASP A 112 6.34 4.81 -12.27
CA ASP A 112 4.95 4.45 -12.65
C ASP A 112 4.47 3.16 -11.98
N GLU A 113 5.39 2.33 -11.47
CA GLU A 113 5.08 1.15 -10.66
C GLU A 113 4.74 1.54 -9.21
N SER A 114 5.48 2.51 -8.64
CA SER A 114 5.30 2.94 -7.24
C SER A 114 4.05 3.80 -7.02
N ASN A 115 3.74 4.71 -7.95
CA ASN A 115 2.61 5.66 -7.85
C ASN A 115 1.27 4.96 -7.53
N PRO A 116 0.80 3.96 -8.31
CA PRO A 116 -0.49 3.32 -8.04
C PRO A 116 -0.50 2.55 -6.73
N ILE A 117 0.66 2.12 -6.21
CA ILE A 117 0.76 1.39 -4.93
C ILE A 117 0.66 2.36 -3.75
N ILE A 118 1.21 3.56 -3.88
CA ILE A 118 1.06 4.63 -2.88
C ILE A 118 -0.42 5.02 -2.76
N GLU A 119 -1.11 5.24 -3.88
CA GLU A 119 -2.55 5.56 -3.90
C GLU A 119 -3.39 4.41 -3.31
N ASP A 120 -3.07 3.17 -3.67
CA ASP A 120 -3.74 2.00 -3.12
C ASP A 120 -3.55 1.91 -1.59
N LEU A 121 -2.36 2.21 -1.07
CA LEU A 121 -2.09 2.24 0.37
C LEU A 121 -2.90 3.34 1.06
N GLU A 122 -2.92 4.56 0.51
CA GLU A 122 -3.70 5.67 1.06
C GLU A 122 -5.18 5.27 1.22
N LEU A 123 -5.77 4.68 0.18
CA LEU A 123 -7.16 4.23 0.22
C LEU A 123 -7.39 3.04 1.16
N SER A 124 -6.38 2.19 1.37
CA SER A 124 -6.46 1.04 2.26
C SER A 124 -6.40 1.43 3.74
N LEU A 125 -5.85 2.60 4.05
CA LEU A 125 -5.73 3.14 5.41
C LEU A 125 -6.92 4.04 5.81
N ASN A 126 -7.81 4.38 4.88
CA ASN A 126 -8.93 5.30 5.11
C ASN A 126 -10.16 4.61 5.69
#